data_AF-A0A0P0NDZ6-F1
#
_entry.id   AF-A0A0P0NDZ6-F1
#
_cell.length_a   1.000
_cell.length_b   1.000
_cell.length_c   1.000
_cell.angle_alpha   90.00
_cell.angle_beta   90.00
_cell.angle_gamma   90.00
#
_symmetry.space_group_name_H-M   'P 1'
#
loop_
_entity.id
_entity.type
_entity.pdbx_description
1 polymer ?
#
loop_
_entity_poly.entity_id
_entity_poly.type
_entity_poly.pdbx_seq_one_letter_code
_entity_poly.pdbx_strand_id
1 'polypeptide(L)'
;MKKTMRYRTSLVFRFKKWLRAMVIRWKKRNEVTSNLEKFPLMEFKEVALVRAEINTGIVLDEACNYAVYPDQKVYTVFENIEKGLKYARQIIEERRNIECILYGIDQRVLHCVNCDNFEAY
;
A
#
# COMPACT_ATOMS: atom_id res chain seq x y z
N MET A 1 -28.92 17.55 17.49
CA MET A 1 -28.78 16.15 17.98
C MET A 1 -27.62 15.49 17.25
N LYS A 2 -26.69 14.91 18.01
CA LYS A 2 -25.46 14.24 17.54
C LYS A 2 -25.80 12.90 16.89
N LYS A 3 -25.16 12.58 15.75
CA LYS A 3 -24.71 11.23 15.37
C LYS A 3 -23.79 11.31 14.14
N THR A 4 -22.60 11.86 14.32
CA THR A 4 -21.49 11.67 13.37
C THR A 4 -20.87 10.30 13.69
N MET A 5 -21.30 9.28 12.94
CA MET A 5 -20.88 7.90 13.14
C MET A 5 -19.42 7.75 12.70
N ARG A 6 -18.52 7.52 13.67
CA ARG A 6 -17.10 7.22 13.45
C ARG A 6 -16.96 5.85 12.79
N TYR A 7 -16.55 5.81 11.52
CA TYR A 7 -16.04 4.60 10.85
C TYR A 7 -14.54 4.71 10.49
N ARG A 8 -13.77 5.52 11.21
CA ARG A 8 -12.39 5.88 10.82
C ARG A 8 -11.26 5.00 11.38
N THR A 9 -11.54 3.83 11.96
CA THR A 9 -10.53 3.10 12.77
C THR A 9 -10.36 1.60 12.50
N SER A 10 -11.07 0.95 11.58
CA SER A 10 -10.93 -0.52 11.43
C SER A 10 -9.97 -0.99 10.32
N LEU A 11 -9.95 -0.33 9.14
CA LEU A 11 -9.18 -0.81 7.98
C LEU A 11 -7.68 -0.49 8.06
N VAL A 12 -7.33 0.77 8.35
CA VAL A 12 -5.93 1.20 8.59
C VAL A 12 -5.30 0.40 9.72
N PHE A 13 -6.09 -0.04 10.72
CA PHE A 13 -5.62 -0.85 11.83
C PHE A 13 -5.35 -2.30 11.42
N ARG A 14 -6.19 -2.89 10.55
CA ARG A 14 -5.98 -4.23 9.97
C ARG A 14 -4.78 -4.25 9.03
N PHE A 15 -4.61 -3.23 8.19
CA PHE A 15 -3.46 -3.12 7.29
C PHE A 15 -2.17 -2.82 8.07
N LYS A 16 -2.17 -1.93 9.08
CA LYS A 16 -1.02 -1.73 9.98
C LYS A 16 -0.68 -2.97 10.81
N LYS A 17 -1.68 -3.75 11.24
CA LYS A 17 -1.46 -5.01 11.96
C LYS A 17 -0.92 -6.09 11.02
N TRP A 18 -1.34 -6.11 9.77
CA TRP A 18 -0.82 -7.03 8.75
C TRP A 18 0.57 -6.63 8.26
N LEU A 19 0.88 -5.34 8.03
CA LEU A 19 2.24 -4.84 7.77
C LEU A 19 3.17 -5.05 8.96
N ARG A 20 2.73 -4.78 10.19
CA ARG A 20 3.52 -5.13 11.38
C ARG A 20 3.70 -6.63 11.49
N ALA A 21 2.68 -7.45 11.23
CA ALA A 21 2.81 -8.89 11.21
C ALA A 21 3.70 -9.37 10.05
N MET A 22 3.69 -8.70 8.90
CA MET A 22 4.53 -8.98 7.73
C MET A 22 5.97 -8.59 8.01
N VAL A 23 6.22 -7.44 8.64
CA VAL A 23 7.54 -6.96 9.10
C VAL A 23 8.07 -7.81 10.27
N ILE A 24 7.22 -8.23 11.22
CA ILE A 24 7.62 -9.13 12.32
C ILE A 24 7.86 -10.54 11.79
N ARG A 25 7.01 -11.04 10.87
CA ARG A 25 7.19 -12.32 10.17
C ARG A 25 8.40 -12.26 9.24
N TRP A 26 8.71 -11.11 8.65
CA TRP A 26 9.94 -10.79 7.91
C TRP A 26 11.16 -10.87 8.83
N LYS A 27 11.17 -10.18 9.98
CA LYS A 27 12.27 -10.29 10.97
C LYS A 27 12.47 -11.72 11.47
N LYS A 28 11.39 -12.45 11.74
CA LYS A 28 11.43 -13.80 12.32
C LYS A 28 11.70 -14.90 11.29
N ARG A 29 11.52 -14.63 9.99
CA ARG A 29 11.80 -15.57 8.89
C ARG A 29 13.16 -15.32 8.23
N ASN A 30 13.74 -14.13 8.34
CA ASN A 30 15.05 -13.77 7.79
C ASN A 30 16.27 -14.37 8.52
N GLU A 31 16.09 -15.28 9.47
CA GLU A 31 17.19 -16.20 9.85
C GLU A 31 17.41 -17.30 8.78
N VAL A 32 16.47 -17.52 7.86
CA VAL A 32 16.59 -18.55 6.82
C VAL A 32 15.90 -18.07 5.52
N THR A 33 16.66 -18.08 4.42
CA THR A 33 16.26 -17.84 3.00
C THR A 33 16.47 -16.43 2.43
N SER A 34 17.31 -16.38 1.39
CA SER A 34 17.93 -15.20 0.78
C SER A 34 17.24 -14.67 -0.48
N ASN A 35 16.04 -15.12 -0.83
CA ASN A 35 15.45 -14.89 -2.17
C ASN A 35 14.02 -14.31 -2.18
N LEU A 36 13.62 -13.54 -1.17
CA LEU A 36 12.36 -12.76 -1.21
C LEU A 36 12.67 -11.30 -1.50
N GLU A 37 11.95 -10.69 -2.46
CA GLU A 37 12.12 -9.28 -2.82
C GLU A 37 12.09 -8.39 -1.56
N LYS A 38 13.18 -7.65 -1.36
CA LYS A 38 13.31 -6.69 -0.26
C LYS A 38 12.43 -5.48 -0.60
N PHE A 39 11.85 -4.84 0.41
CA PHE A 39 11.23 -3.52 0.23
C PHE A 39 12.20 -2.61 -0.54
N PRO A 40 11.74 -1.82 -1.53
CA PRO A 40 12.65 -1.09 -2.40
C PRO A 40 13.56 -0.18 -1.59
N LEU A 41 14.85 -0.22 -1.92
CA LEU A 41 15.75 0.88 -1.57
C LEU A 41 15.34 2.05 -2.44
N MET A 42 14.94 3.14 -1.79
CA MET A 42 14.44 4.34 -2.45
C MET A 42 15.39 5.50 -2.19
N GLU A 43 15.55 6.37 -3.17
CA GLU A 43 16.33 7.59 -3.08
C GLU A 43 15.52 8.73 -2.42
N PHE A 44 16.21 9.85 -2.16
CA PHE A 44 15.59 11.01 -1.52
C PHE A 44 14.43 11.55 -2.37
N LYS A 45 13.24 11.68 -1.77
CA LYS A 45 11.94 12.07 -2.36
C LYS A 45 11.18 10.98 -3.11
N GLU A 46 11.79 9.84 -3.38
CA GLU A 46 11.07 8.74 -3.98
C GLU A 46 9.98 8.20 -3.04
N VAL A 47 8.94 7.63 -3.64
CA VAL A 47 7.83 7.01 -2.94
C VAL A 47 7.50 5.65 -3.56
N ALA A 48 7.14 4.69 -2.72
CA ALA A 48 6.64 3.39 -3.17
C ALA A 48 5.12 3.36 -3.05
N LEU A 49 4.45 3.06 -4.17
CA LEU A 49 3.02 2.82 -4.20
C LEU A 49 2.75 1.33 -4.11
N VAL A 50 1.93 0.92 -3.14
CA VAL A 50 1.42 -0.44 -2.96
C VAL A 50 -0.10 -0.42 -3.15
N ARG A 51 -0.66 -1.54 -3.63
CA ARG A 51 -2.08 -1.66 -3.99
C ARG A 51 -2.71 -2.82 -3.25
N ALA A 52 -3.97 -2.67 -2.85
CA ALA A 52 -4.74 -3.75 -2.24
C ALA A 52 -6.23 -3.64 -2.60
N GLU A 53 -6.93 -4.77 -2.60
CA GLU A 53 -8.38 -4.78 -2.71
C GLU A 53 -9.00 -4.37 -1.35
N ILE A 54 -9.93 -3.42 -1.36
CA ILE A 54 -10.41 -2.72 -0.14
C ILE A 54 -11.10 -3.67 0.84
N ASN A 55 -11.90 -4.62 0.35
CA ASN A 55 -12.74 -5.44 1.23
C ASN A 55 -11.95 -6.54 1.94
N THR A 56 -10.94 -7.08 1.26
CA THR A 56 -10.15 -8.24 1.68
C THR A 56 -8.79 -7.84 2.22
N GLY A 57 -8.25 -6.70 1.79
CA GLY A 57 -6.89 -6.26 2.07
C GLY A 57 -5.83 -7.09 1.34
N ILE A 58 -6.20 -7.89 0.33
CA ILE A 58 -5.26 -8.70 -0.43
C ILE A 58 -4.44 -7.78 -1.33
N VAL A 59 -3.12 -7.96 -1.29
CA VAL A 59 -2.15 -7.19 -2.06
C VAL A 59 -2.24 -7.53 -3.54
N LEU A 60 -2.09 -6.49 -4.37
CA LEU A 60 -2.09 -6.62 -5.82
C LEU A 60 -0.70 -6.33 -6.40
N ASP A 61 -0.40 -6.94 -7.53
CA ASP A 61 0.79 -6.68 -8.33
C ASP A 61 0.71 -5.33 -9.08
N GLU A 62 1.73 -5.02 -9.89
CA GLU A 62 1.77 -3.79 -10.70
C GLU A 62 0.64 -3.69 -11.72
N ALA A 63 0.08 -4.83 -12.17
CA ALA A 63 -1.05 -4.91 -13.08
C ALA A 63 -2.41 -4.99 -12.36
N CYS A 64 -2.43 -4.76 -11.04
CA CYS A 64 -3.62 -4.84 -10.19
C CYS A 64 -4.29 -6.23 -10.17
N ASN A 65 -3.52 -7.31 -10.35
CA ASN A 65 -3.97 -8.68 -10.11
C ASN A 65 -3.53 -9.16 -8.74
N TYR A 66 -4.15 -10.22 -8.22
CA TYR A 66 -3.73 -10.79 -6.93
C TYR A 66 -2.28 -11.28 -6.99
N ALA A 67 -1.47 -10.77 -6.05
CA ALA A 67 -0.09 -11.22 -5.89
C ALA A 67 -0.07 -12.56 -5.14
N VAL A 68 0.00 -13.66 -5.89
CA VAL A 68 -0.05 -15.04 -5.39
C VAL A 68 1.32 -15.71 -5.34
N TYR A 69 2.31 -15.16 -6.03
CA TYR A 69 3.69 -15.67 -6.06
C TYR A 69 4.65 -14.80 -5.23
N PRO A 70 5.68 -15.39 -4.63
CA PRO A 70 6.59 -14.67 -3.73
C PRO A 70 7.56 -13.70 -4.42
N ASP A 71 7.75 -13.84 -5.72
CA ASP A 71 8.63 -13.04 -6.59
C ASP A 71 7.87 -11.98 -7.40
N GLN A 72 6.54 -11.91 -7.26
CA GLN A 72 5.76 -10.87 -7.89
C GLN A 72 6.01 -9.52 -7.25
N LYS A 73 6.32 -8.55 -8.10
CA LYS A 73 6.50 -7.16 -7.69
C LYS A 73 5.16 -6.54 -7.31
N VAL A 74 5.04 -6.17 -6.03
CA VAL A 74 3.80 -5.62 -5.42
C VAL A 74 3.85 -4.11 -5.17
N TYR A 75 4.88 -3.45 -5.69
CA TYR A 75 5.08 -2.02 -5.52
C TYR A 75 5.57 -1.38 -6.80
N THR A 76 5.30 -0.10 -6.96
CA THR A 76 5.89 0.72 -8.02
C THR A 76 6.51 1.96 -7.39
N VAL A 77 7.76 2.24 -7.73
CA VAL A 77 8.50 3.40 -7.20
C VAL A 77 8.31 4.59 -8.14
N PHE A 78 8.08 5.76 -7.56
CA PHE A 78 7.96 7.03 -8.26
C PHE A 78 8.98 8.01 -7.70
N GLU A 79 9.53 8.86 -8.57
CA GLU A 79 10.50 9.91 -8.21
C GLU A 79 9.99 10.92 -7.17
N ASN A 80 8.68 11.07 -7.03
CA ASN A 80 8.06 11.99 -6.08
C ASN A 80 6.61 11.60 -5.75
N ILE A 81 6.13 12.20 -4.67
CA ILE A 81 4.78 12.00 -4.12
C ILE A 81 3.67 12.38 -5.11
N GLU A 82 3.87 13.43 -5.92
CA GLU A 82 2.85 13.93 -6.85
C GLU A 82 2.59 12.93 -7.97
N LYS A 83 3.65 12.36 -8.57
CA LYS A 83 3.52 11.29 -9.58
C LYS A 83 2.88 10.04 -9.00
N GLY A 84 3.24 9.68 -7.77
CA GLY A 84 2.63 8.56 -7.06
C GLY A 84 1.13 8.77 -6.81
N LEU A 85 0.72 9.95 -6.36
CA LEU A 85 -0.69 10.30 -6.14
C LEU A 85 -1.49 10.34 -7.44
N LYS A 86 -0.93 10.94 -8.50
CA LYS A 86 -1.58 10.96 -9.83
C LYS A 86 -1.83 9.55 -10.34
N TYR A 87 -0.86 8.65 -10.20
CA TYR A 87 -1.01 7.25 -10.62
C TYR A 87 -2.02 6.49 -9.75
N ALA A 88 -2.00 6.71 -8.44
CA ALA A 88 -3.00 6.15 -7.53
C ALA A 88 -4.42 6.55 -7.93
N ARG A 89 -4.64 7.82 -8.28
CA ARG A 89 -5.93 8.32 -8.75
C ARG A 89 -6.40 7.62 -10.01
N GLN A 90 -5.52 7.47 -11.01
CA GLN A 90 -5.84 6.76 -12.25
C GLN A 90 -6.33 5.32 -11.97
N ILE A 91 -5.63 4.59 -11.10
CA ILE A 91 -6.06 3.24 -10.71
C ILE A 91 -7.45 3.25 -10.10
N ILE A 92 -7.73 4.19 -9.21
CA ILE A 92 -8.99 4.24 -8.46
C ILE A 92 -10.15 4.68 -9.36
N GLU A 93 -9.89 5.60 -10.30
CA GLU A 93 -10.84 6.03 -11.33
C GLU A 93 -11.27 4.83 -12.20
N GLU A 94 -10.33 3.94 -12.54
CA GLU A 94 -10.60 2.71 -13.31
C GLU A 94 -11.19 1.56 -12.45
N ARG A 95 -10.73 1.41 -11.20
CA ARG A 95 -11.04 0.28 -10.31
C ARG A 95 -11.32 0.77 -8.89
N ARG A 96 -12.58 1.11 -8.64
CA ARG A 96 -13.05 1.67 -7.34
C ARG A 96 -12.95 0.73 -6.15
N ASN A 97 -12.69 -0.57 -6.35
CA ASN A 97 -12.50 -1.54 -5.27
C ASN A 97 -11.04 -1.68 -4.80
N ILE A 98 -10.13 -0.84 -5.31
CA ILE A 98 -8.71 -0.83 -4.95
C ILE A 98 -8.40 0.37 -4.04
N GLU A 99 -7.56 0.14 -3.03
CA GLU A 99 -6.86 1.21 -2.31
C GLU A 99 -5.37 1.20 -2.67
N CYS A 100 -4.81 2.39 -2.77
CA CYS A 100 -3.38 2.63 -3.02
C CYS A 100 -2.76 3.29 -1.79
N ILE A 101 -1.57 2.84 -1.40
CA ILE A 101 -0.85 3.37 -0.25
C ILE A 101 0.54 3.79 -0.71
N LEU A 102 0.89 5.04 -0.43
CA LEU A 102 2.19 5.62 -0.72
C LEU A 102 3.06 5.59 0.53
N TYR A 103 4.26 5.03 0.39
CA TYR A 103 5.28 4.96 1.43
C TYR A 103 6.45 5.87 1.08
N GLY A 104 6.99 6.55 2.09
CA GLY A 104 8.24 7.27 1.99
C GLY A 104 9.46 6.38 2.22
N ILE A 105 10.65 6.96 2.05
CA ILE A 105 11.95 6.30 2.25
C ILE A 105 12.12 5.64 3.64
N ASP A 106 11.45 6.18 4.66
CA ASP A 106 11.46 5.67 6.02
C ASP A 106 10.39 4.60 6.28
N GLN A 107 9.77 4.07 5.21
CA GLN A 107 8.68 3.10 5.23
C GLN A 107 7.45 3.58 5.98
N ARG A 108 7.29 4.90 6.18
CA ARG A 108 6.06 5.47 6.73
C ARG A 108 5.05 5.70 5.63
N VAL A 109 3.79 5.43 5.96
CA VAL A 109 2.66 5.78 5.11
C VAL A 109 2.58 7.30 5.02
N LEU A 110 2.66 7.81 3.80
CA LEU A 110 2.45 9.22 3.47
C LEU A 110 0.97 9.46 3.14
N HIS A 111 0.42 8.64 2.24
CA HIS A 111 -0.98 8.75 1.79
C HIS A 111 -1.64 7.38 1.64
N CYS A 112 -2.95 7.38 1.84
CA CYS A 112 -3.83 6.25 1.54
C CYS A 112 -4.96 6.81 0.65
N VAL A 113 -4.99 6.35 -0.60
CA VAL A 113 -5.92 6.84 -1.62
C VAL A 113 -6.90 5.70 -1.94
N ASN A 114 -8.19 5.99 -1.93
CA ASN A 114 -9.25 5.05 -2.27
C ASN A 114 -10.45 5.79 -2.88
N CYS A 115 -11.51 5.07 -3.24
CA CYS A 115 -12.70 5.64 -3.87
C CYS A 115 -13.40 6.73 -3.04
N ASP A 116 -13.16 6.81 -1.74
CA ASP A 116 -13.80 7.76 -0.84
C ASP A 116 -13.03 9.09 -0.74
N ASN A 117 -11.76 9.12 -1.15
CA ASN A 117 -10.88 10.27 -0.90
C ASN A 117 -9.97 10.68 -2.07
N PHE A 118 -10.04 10.01 -3.22
CA PHE A 118 -9.13 10.27 -4.33
C PHE A 118 -9.25 11.70 -4.92
N GLU A 119 -10.40 12.35 -4.78
CA GLU A 119 -10.61 13.74 -5.23
C GLU A 119 -9.90 14.79 -4.35
N ALA A 120 -9.44 14.41 -3.15
CA ALA A 120 -8.73 15.31 -2.24
C ALA A 120 -7.23 15.47 -2.57
N TYR A 121 -6.76 14.79 -3.62
CA TYR A 121 -5.37 14.71 -4.05
C TYR A 121 -5.26 15.04 -5.55
#